data_AF-A0A950G1H9-F1
#
_entry.id   AF-A0A950G1H9-F1
#
_cell.length_a   1.000
_cell.length_b   1.000
_cell.length_c   1.000
_cell.angle_alpha   90.00
_cell.angle_beta   90.00
_cell.angle_gamma   90.00
#
_symmetry.space_group_name_H-M   'P 1'
#
loop_
_entity.id
_entity.type
_entity.pdbx_description
1 polymer ?
#
loop_
_entity_poly.entity_id
_entity_poly.type
_entity_poly.pdbx_seq_one_letter_code
_entity_poly.pdbx_strand_id
1 'polypeptide(L)' 'MQKICQYYERTEPSSPVPLVLKRAARLAEMDFMQIIQDLSPEAVSQIRAITGEKEDSAV' A
#
# COMPACT_ATOMS: atom_id res chain seq x y z
N MET A 1 10.08 9.23 6.78
CA MET A 1 10.46 8.44 5.59
C MET A 1 11.05 9.31 4.46
N GLN A 2 10.52 10.50 4.19
CA GLN A 2 11.01 11.41 3.12
C GLN A 2 12.52 11.71 3.13
N LYS A 3 13.13 11.94 4.30
CA LYS A 3 14.59 12.19 4.41
C LYS A 3 15.45 11.03 3.91
N ILE A 4 14.97 9.79 4.10
CA ILE A 4 15.68 8.58 3.64
C ILE A 4 15.54 8.44 2.12
N CYS A 5 14.36 8.70 1.56
CA CYS A 5 14.18 8.74 0.10
C CYS A 5 15.11 9.77 -0.56
N GLN A 6 15.14 11.00 -0.04
CA GLN A 6 15.99 12.08 -0.56
C GLN A 6 17.49 11.76 -0.49
N TYR A 7 17.92 11.00 0.53
CA TYR A 7 19.29 10.54 0.62
C TYR A 7 19.63 9.61 -0.55
N TYR A 8 18.85 8.54 -0.74
CA TYR A 8 19.11 7.55 -1.80
C TYR A 8 18.91 8.11 -3.20
N GLU A 9 17.98 9.05 -3.41
CA GLU A 9 17.84 9.75 -4.69
C GLU A 9 19.12 10.52 -5.07
N ARG A 10 19.85 11.05 -4.09
CA ARG A 10 21.09 11.79 -4.31
C ARG A 10 22.31 10.86 -4.40
N THR A 11 22.39 9.86 -3.54
CA THR A 11 23.59 9.00 -3.42
C THR A 11 23.58 7.86 -4.42
N GLU A 12 22.41 7.29 -4.72
CA GLU A 12 22.26 6.13 -5.59
C GLU A 12 21.03 6.25 -6.52
N PRO A 13 20.99 7.25 -7.42
CA PRO A 13 19.81 7.50 -8.27
C PRO A 13 19.44 6.33 -9.19
N SER A 14 20.41 5.54 -9.61
CA SER A 14 20.21 4.36 -10.49
C SER A 14 19.83 3.09 -9.72
N SER A 15 19.85 3.12 -8.39
CA SER A 15 19.45 2.00 -7.54
C SER A 15 17.93 1.84 -7.55
N PRO A 16 17.38 0.62 -7.38
CA PRO A 16 15.94 0.42 -7.18
C PRO A 16 15.46 0.90 -5.80
N VAL A 17 16.38 1.18 -4.86
CA VAL A 17 16.06 1.53 -3.47
C VAL A 17 15.17 2.77 -3.34
N PRO A 18 15.44 3.91 -4.00
CA PRO A 18 14.54 5.08 -3.97
C PRO A 18 13.11 4.75 -4.38
N LEU A 19 12.92 3.93 -5.41
CA LEU A 19 11.59 3.54 -5.91
C LEU A 19 10.83 2.74 -4.84
N VAL A 20 11.49 1.74 -4.25
CA VAL A 20 10.90 0.89 -3.20
C VAL A 20 10.55 1.73 -1.97
N LEU A 21 11.44 2.64 -1.55
CA LEU A 21 11.21 3.51 -0.39
C LEU A 21 10.04 4.47 -0.59
N LYS A 22 9.87 5.02 -1.80
CA LYS A 22 8.69 5.84 -2.15
C LYS A 22 7.41 5.02 -2.06
N ARG A 23 7.42 3.79 -2.58
CA ARG A 23 6.28 2.87 -2.48
C ARG A 23 5.93 2.56 -1.03
N ALA A 24 6.93 2.23 -0.21
CA ALA A 24 6.75 1.97 1.22
C ALA A 24 6.23 3.20 1.98
N ALA A 25 6.73 4.39 1.66
CA ALA A 25 6.25 5.64 2.27
C ALA A 25 4.77 5.86 2.01
N ARG A 26 4.30 5.63 0.78
CA ARG A 26 2.88 5.77 0.43
C ARG A 26 2.01 4.71 1.13
N LEU A 27 2.47 3.45 1.21
CA LEU A 27 1.74 2.39 1.89
C LEU A 27 1.61 2.66 3.41
N ALA A 28 2.61 3.28 4.03
CA ALA A 28 2.58 3.61 5.45
C ALA A 28 1.55 4.69 5.83
N GLU A 29 1.04 5.45 4.85
CA GLU A 29 -0.01 6.46 5.05
C GLU A 29 -1.43 5.89 4.81
N MET A 30 -1.53 4.66 4.32
CA MET A 30 -2.80 4.01 3.97
C MET A 30 -3.33 3.17 5.13
N ASP A 31 -4.66 3.11 5.26
CA ASP A 31 -5.29 2.12 6.12
C ASP A 31 -5.21 0.71 5.50
N PHE A 32 -5.52 -0.32 6.30
CA PHE A 32 -5.40 -1.72 5.88
C PHE A 32 -6.20 -2.03 4.61
N MET A 33 -7.44 -1.54 4.50
CA MET A 33 -8.28 -1.82 3.34
C MET A 33 -7.79 -1.10 2.08
N GLN A 34 -7.27 0.12 2.23
CA GLN A 34 -6.60 0.87 1.17
C GLN A 34 -5.34 0.14 0.68
N ILE A 35 -4.54 -0.42 1.60
CA ILE A 35 -3.36 -1.23 1.24
C ILE A 35 -3.77 -2.46 0.43
N ILE A 36 -4.77 -3.22 0.87
CA ILE A 36 -5.25 -4.39 0.14
C ILE A 36 -5.75 -4.00 -1.25
N GLN A 37 -6.59 -2.96 -1.35
CA GLN A 37 -7.11 -2.45 -2.62
C GLN A 37 -5.99 -2.04 -3.59
N ASP A 38 -4.91 -1.47 -3.08
CA ASP A 38 -3.78 -1.01 -3.88
C ASP A 38 -2.82 -2.13 -4.31
N LEU A 39 -2.65 -3.17 -3.47
CA LEU A 39 -1.79 -4.32 -3.77
C LEU A 39 -2.48 -5.38 -4.63
N SER A 40 -3.74 -5.70 -4.33
CA SER A 40 -4.59 -6.62 -5.08
C SER A 40 -6.06 -6.26 -4.90
N PRO A 41 -6.66 -5.56 -5.87
CA PRO A 41 -8.08 -5.25 -5.88
C PRO A 41 -8.97 -6.49 -5.74
N GLU A 42 -8.53 -7.64 -6.25
CA GLU A 42 -9.26 -8.90 -6.23
C GLU A 42 -9.34 -9.51 -4.83
N ALA A 43 -8.34 -9.27 -3.98
CA ALA A 43 -8.30 -9.76 -2.61
C ALA A 43 -9.29 -9.05 -1.68
N VAL A 44 -9.82 -7.89 -2.08
CA VAL A 44 -10.73 -7.08 -1.26
C VAL A 44 -11.99 -7.87 -0.88
N SER A 45 -12.59 -8.59 -1.83
CA SER A 45 -13.79 -9.40 -1.58
C SER A 45 -13.52 -10.54 -0.59
N GLN A 46 -12.36 -11.19 -0.71
CA GLN A 46 -11.94 -12.26 0.19
C GLN A 46 -11.69 -11.73 1.60
N ILE A 47 -11.03 -10.56 1.73
CA ILE A 47 -10.77 -9.93 3.02
C ILE A 47 -12.07 -9.51 3.70
N ARG A 48 -13.03 -8.90 2.97
CA ARG A 48 -14.34 -8.56 3.53
C ARG A 48 -15.10 -9.78 4.06
N ALA A 49 -15.04 -10.90 3.33
CA ALA A 49 -15.63 -12.15 3.78
C ALA A 49 -14.97 -12.68 5.07
N ILE A 50 -13.65 -12.53 5.21
CA ILE A 50 -12.89 -12.94 6.41
C ILE A 50 -13.18 -12.02 7.60
N THR A 51 -13.28 -10.70 7.39
CA THR A 51 -13.52 -9.72 8.46
C THR A 51 -14.98 -9.68 8.93
N GLY A 52 -15.88 -10.40 8.24
CA GLY A 52 -17.29 -10.47 8.61
C GLY A 52 -18.11 -9.26 8.16
N GLU A 53 -17.56 -8.40 7.30
CA GLU A 53 -18.32 -7.37 6.59
C GLU A 53 -19.21 -8.08 5.57
N LYS A 54 -20.42 -8.46 5.99
CA LYS A 54 -21.47 -8.89 5.06
C LYS A 54 -21.65 -7.76 4.05
N GLU A 55 -21.65 -8.09 2.75
CA GLU A 55 -22.36 -7.27 1.77
C GLU A 55 -23.74 -7.03 2.35
N ASP A 56 -24.01 -5.77 2.68
CA ASP A 56 -25.30 -5.34 3.17
C ASP A 56 -26.30 -5.85 2.14
N SER A 57 -27.05 -6.89 2.51
CA SER A 57 -28.09 -7.45 1.67
C SER A 57 -29.12 -6.33 1.54
N ALA A 58 -28.98 -5.57 0.46
CA ALA A 58 -30.00 -4.68 -0.01
C ALA A 58 -31.20 -5.57 -0.36
N VAL A 59 -32.15 -5.57 0.58
CA VAL A 59 -33.62 -5.59 0.42
C VAL A 59 -34.18 -6.50 -0.68
#